data_AF-A0A6B1E7C2-F1
#
_entry.id   AF-A0A6B1E7C2-F1
#
_cell.length_a   1.000
_cell.length_b   1.000
_cell.length_c   1.000
_cell.angle_alpha   90.00
_cell.angle_beta   90.00
_cell.angle_gamma   90.00
#
_symmetry.space_group_name_H-M   'P 1'
#
loop_
_entity.id
_entity.type
_entity.pdbx_description
1 polymer ?
#
loop_
_entity_poly.entity_id
_entity_poly.type
_entity_poly.pdbx_seq_one_letter_code
_entity_poly.pdbx_strand_id
1 'polypeptide(L)'
;MRKLPCVNKQSTWGLAMLDMVAESVDLRAMGNSARAAAADLAKQSTEAKNAALLAIAAALEARTDEILAANQRDLDLAAEKGIDPIWIRDRIALRKRMPGIIADVRKVAQLPDPVGEVIQDSTLENGLRLLKRRTPLGVLGTIYESRPNVTVDISTLALKTSNAVILRGGSDVLKSNLKLTEVLQGVLAEHGFPPGAIQYISSADRRYVSEMLRLYEYIDMIIPRGGNGLHNFCRENSSIPVITGGIGVCHIFVDACADLDKALPLLNNAKTQRPAVCNSMETLLVHEAVAEELLPRVVDVLGAEGVEFHAGSRA
;
A
#
# COMPACT_ATOMS: atom_id res chain seq x y z
N MET A 1 -55.12 -16.53 41.22
CA MET A 1 -55.13 -15.62 40.06
C MET A 1 -54.39 -14.33 40.40
N ARG A 2 -53.12 -14.18 39.99
CA ARG A 2 -52.48 -12.87 39.76
C ARG A 2 -51.51 -13.04 38.58
N LYS A 3 -51.71 -12.23 37.55
CA LYS A 3 -51.00 -12.25 36.27
C LYS A 3 -49.57 -11.73 36.45
N LEU A 4 -48.60 -12.43 35.87
CA LEU A 4 -47.24 -11.92 35.61
C LEU A 4 -47.27 -11.02 34.37
N PRO A 5 -46.58 -9.85 34.34
CA PRO A 5 -46.37 -9.12 33.11
C PRO A 5 -45.11 -9.62 32.39
N CYS A 6 -45.27 -9.92 31.10
CA CYS A 6 -44.18 -10.13 30.15
C CYS A 6 -43.45 -8.79 29.92
N VAL A 7 -42.13 -8.75 30.11
CA VAL A 7 -41.31 -7.61 29.70
C VAL A 7 -40.60 -7.99 28.41
N ASN A 8 -41.01 -7.31 27.34
CA ASN A 8 -40.44 -7.39 26.00
C ASN A 8 -39.09 -6.66 25.98
N LYS A 9 -37.97 -7.40 25.91
CA LYS A 9 -36.64 -6.81 25.66
C LYS A 9 -36.48 -6.60 24.16
N GLN A 10 -36.79 -5.39 23.68
CA GLN A 10 -36.29 -4.94 22.39
C GLN A 10 -34.87 -4.39 22.57
N SER A 11 -33.96 -5.03 21.86
CA SER A 11 -32.54 -4.76 21.75
C SER A 11 -32.24 -3.38 21.17
N THR A 12 -31.76 -2.47 22.00
CA THR A 12 -31.14 -1.21 21.59
C THR A 12 -29.68 -1.45 21.15
N TRP A 13 -29.48 -2.10 20.01
CA TRP A 13 -28.17 -2.27 19.36
C TRP A 13 -28.15 -1.72 17.92
N GLY A 14 -29.05 -0.77 17.59
CA GLY A 14 -29.26 -0.33 16.19
C GLY A 14 -29.02 1.15 15.88
N LEU A 15 -28.72 2.01 16.85
CA LEU A 15 -28.79 3.47 16.64
C LEU A 15 -27.64 4.30 17.25
N ALA A 16 -26.57 3.67 17.75
CA ALA A 16 -25.41 4.38 18.30
C ALA A 16 -24.22 4.48 17.32
N MET A 17 -24.48 4.60 16.02
CA MET A 17 -23.42 4.53 14.99
C MET A 17 -23.43 5.70 14.00
N LEU A 18 -24.01 6.84 14.39
CA LEU A 18 -24.18 8.00 13.50
C LEU A 18 -23.69 9.36 14.04
N ASP A 19 -23.04 9.42 15.20
CA ASP A 19 -22.31 10.62 15.65
C ASP A 19 -21.10 10.22 16.50
N MET A 20 -20.02 9.75 15.86
CA MET A 20 -18.69 9.76 16.47
C MET A 20 -17.91 10.96 15.93
N VAL A 21 -18.12 12.11 16.56
CA VAL A 21 -17.10 13.16 16.62
C VAL A 21 -15.83 12.50 17.20
N ALA A 22 -14.72 12.62 16.48
CA ALA A 22 -13.51 11.82 16.64
C ALA A 22 -13.05 11.65 18.10
N GLU A 23 -13.04 10.41 18.57
CA GLU A 23 -12.26 10.00 19.72
C GLU A 23 -10.79 10.36 19.43
N SER A 24 -10.15 11.08 20.34
CA SER A 24 -8.75 11.48 20.15
C SER A 24 -7.88 10.22 20.08
N VAL A 25 -7.28 9.97 18.91
CA VAL A 25 -6.33 8.87 18.73
C VAL A 25 -5.07 9.15 19.55
N ASP A 26 -4.70 8.24 20.45
CA ASP A 26 -3.43 8.28 21.17
C ASP A 26 -2.35 7.52 20.40
N LEU A 27 -1.52 8.26 19.66
CA LEU A 27 -0.46 7.67 18.86
C LEU A 27 0.68 7.05 19.70
N ARG A 28 0.87 7.48 20.95
CA ARG A 28 1.88 6.87 21.83
C ARG A 28 1.40 5.49 22.29
N ALA A 29 0.12 5.36 22.62
CA ALA A 29 -0.47 4.05 22.92
C ALA A 29 -0.38 3.10 21.71
N MET A 30 -0.70 3.58 20.51
CA MET A 30 -0.54 2.80 19.27
C MET A 30 0.91 2.39 19.02
N GLY A 31 1.86 3.32 19.23
CA GLY A 31 3.29 3.06 19.10
C GLY A 31 3.80 1.99 20.07
N ASN A 32 3.40 2.05 21.34
CA ASN A 32 3.73 1.03 22.33
C ASN A 32 3.17 -0.34 21.95
N SER A 33 1.91 -0.39 21.52
CA SER A 33 1.26 -1.61 21.05
C SER A 33 1.99 -2.20 19.83
N ALA A 34 2.42 -1.35 18.89
CA ALA A 34 3.17 -1.76 17.70
C ALA A 34 4.55 -2.33 18.07
N ARG A 35 5.27 -1.69 18.99
CA ARG A 35 6.57 -2.17 19.49
C ARG A 35 6.46 -3.55 20.14
N ALA A 36 5.45 -3.73 21.00
CA ALA A 36 5.19 -5.03 21.62
C ALA A 36 4.85 -6.10 20.56
N ALA A 37 3.97 -5.76 19.61
CA ALA A 37 3.61 -6.64 18.52
C ALA A 37 4.79 -7.01 17.62
N ALA A 38 5.67 -6.07 17.29
CA ALA A 38 6.86 -6.32 16.47
C ALA A 38 7.80 -7.35 17.13
N ALA A 39 7.97 -7.28 18.45
CA ALA A 39 8.77 -8.26 19.19
C ALA A 39 8.20 -9.68 19.12
N ASP A 40 6.87 -9.82 19.12
CA ASP A 40 6.20 -11.12 19.01
C ASP A 40 6.11 -11.62 17.56
N LEU A 41 5.92 -10.72 16.59
CA LEU A 41 5.95 -11.03 15.15
C LEU A 41 7.30 -11.57 14.71
N ALA A 42 8.40 -11.08 15.28
CA ALA A 42 9.75 -11.55 14.99
C ALA A 42 9.98 -13.03 15.39
N LYS A 43 9.12 -13.59 16.26
CA LYS A 43 9.18 -14.99 16.72
C LYS A 43 8.27 -15.93 15.92
N GLN A 44 7.39 -15.38 15.06
CA GLN A 44 6.42 -16.17 14.30
C GLN A 44 7.10 -16.96 13.20
N SER A 45 6.71 -18.22 13.04
CA SER A 45 7.23 -19.08 11.98
C SER A 45 6.70 -18.66 10.60
N THR A 46 7.39 -19.06 9.54
CA THR A 46 6.93 -18.86 8.17
C THR A 46 5.57 -19.50 7.94
N GLU A 47 5.33 -20.68 8.50
CA GLU A 47 4.05 -21.42 8.39
C GLU A 47 2.91 -20.64 9.04
N ALA A 48 3.12 -20.11 10.26
CA ALA A 48 2.11 -19.32 10.95
C ALA A 48 1.77 -18.04 10.18
N LYS A 49 2.78 -17.32 9.68
CA LYS A 49 2.59 -16.13 8.83
C LYS A 49 1.85 -16.46 7.54
N ASN A 50 2.22 -17.54 6.87
CA ASN A 50 1.57 -17.95 5.62
C ASN A 50 0.13 -18.41 5.84
N ALA A 51 -0.15 -19.14 6.93
CA ALA A 51 -1.50 -19.53 7.30
C ALA A 51 -2.40 -18.30 7.53
N ALA A 52 -1.92 -17.31 8.29
CA ALA A 52 -2.64 -16.06 8.50
C ALA A 52 -2.86 -15.28 7.19
N LEU A 53 -1.89 -15.23 6.27
CA LEU A 53 -2.05 -14.60 4.95
C LEU A 53 -3.12 -15.29 4.10
N LEU A 54 -3.15 -16.62 4.09
CA LEU A 54 -4.17 -17.38 3.36
C LEU A 54 -5.57 -17.19 3.98
N ALA A 55 -5.65 -17.12 5.30
CA ALA A 55 -6.88 -16.80 6.00
C ALA A 55 -7.36 -15.35 5.72
N ILE A 56 -6.42 -14.39 5.63
CA ILE A 56 -6.74 -13.02 5.20
C ILE A 56 -7.36 -13.03 3.81
N ALA A 57 -6.76 -13.77 2.86
CA ALA A 57 -7.31 -13.87 1.51
C ALA A 57 -8.74 -14.46 1.51
N ALA A 58 -8.98 -15.52 2.29
CA ALA A 58 -10.31 -16.11 2.44
C ALA A 58 -11.32 -15.16 3.10
N ALA A 59 -10.91 -14.40 4.13
CA ALA A 59 -11.78 -13.45 4.81
C ALA A 59 -12.13 -12.24 3.93
N LEU A 60 -11.17 -11.73 3.15
CA LEU A 60 -11.42 -10.68 2.17
C LEU A 60 -12.43 -11.14 1.11
N GLU A 61 -12.32 -12.39 0.66
CA GLU A 61 -13.28 -13.00 -0.27
C GLU A 61 -14.68 -13.13 0.36
N ALA A 62 -14.76 -13.75 1.55
CA ALA A 62 -16.03 -13.97 2.25
C ALA A 62 -16.74 -12.66 2.66
N ARG A 63 -15.98 -11.61 2.98
CA ARG A 63 -16.50 -10.29 3.41
C ARG A 63 -16.44 -9.24 2.31
N THR A 64 -16.31 -9.64 1.05
CA THR A 64 -16.23 -8.71 -0.09
C THR A 64 -17.42 -7.75 -0.12
N ASP A 65 -18.64 -8.23 0.11
CA ASP A 65 -19.84 -7.37 0.06
C ASP A 65 -19.84 -6.30 1.16
N GLU A 66 -19.38 -6.63 2.38
CA GLU A 66 -19.22 -5.65 3.46
C GLU A 66 -18.17 -4.57 3.12
N ILE A 67 -17.05 -4.99 2.54
CA ILE A 67 -15.97 -4.11 2.10
C ILE A 67 -16.47 -3.17 0.99
N LEU A 68 -17.21 -3.71 0.02
CA LEU A 68 -17.78 -2.92 -1.08
C LEU A 68 -18.88 -1.98 -0.60
N ALA A 69 -19.66 -2.34 0.43
CA ALA A 69 -20.63 -1.44 1.05
C ALA A 69 -19.93 -0.26 1.74
N ALA A 70 -18.81 -0.50 2.43
CA ALA A 70 -18.00 0.58 3.01
C ALA A 70 -17.36 1.46 1.92
N ASN A 71 -16.87 0.84 0.84
CA ASN A 71 -16.31 1.56 -0.31
C ASN A 71 -17.35 2.42 -1.02
N GLN A 72 -18.59 1.94 -1.17
CA GLN A 72 -19.67 2.72 -1.78
C GLN A 72 -19.90 4.04 -1.03
N ARG A 73 -19.89 4.03 0.30
CA ARG A 73 -20.02 5.26 1.10
C ARG A 73 -18.85 6.24 0.95
N ASP A 74 -17.68 5.79 0.53
CA ASP A 74 -16.56 6.68 0.18
C ASP A 74 -16.72 7.21 -1.25
N LEU A 75 -17.20 6.38 -2.18
CA LEU A 75 -17.52 6.78 -3.56
C LEU A 75 -18.61 7.84 -3.61
N ASP A 76 -19.68 7.67 -2.81
CA ASP A 76 -20.79 8.62 -2.73
C ASP A 76 -20.30 9.98 -2.22
N LEU A 77 -19.50 10.00 -1.13
CA LEU A 77 -18.89 11.23 -0.62
C LEU A 77 -17.92 11.88 -1.62
N ALA A 78 -17.19 11.09 -2.41
CA ALA A 78 -16.29 11.61 -3.43
C ALA A 78 -17.08 12.28 -4.57
N ALA A 79 -18.19 11.67 -4.98
CA ALA A 79 -19.10 12.22 -5.99
C ALA A 79 -19.78 13.51 -5.49
N GLU A 80 -20.26 13.54 -4.25
CA GLU A 80 -20.84 14.74 -3.63
C GLU A 80 -19.85 15.91 -3.57
N LYS A 81 -18.56 15.63 -3.42
CA LYS A 81 -17.47 16.63 -3.44
C LYS A 81 -17.02 17.04 -4.84
N GLY A 82 -17.65 16.50 -5.89
CA GLY A 82 -17.31 16.81 -7.27
C GLY A 82 -15.93 16.31 -7.70
N ILE A 83 -15.42 15.23 -7.08
CA ILE A 83 -14.16 14.61 -7.50
C ILE A 83 -14.35 13.97 -8.88
N ASP A 84 -13.35 14.15 -9.75
CA ASP A 84 -13.36 13.62 -11.10
C ASP A 84 -13.69 12.10 -11.15
N PRO A 85 -14.64 11.65 -12.00
CA PRO A 85 -15.04 10.25 -12.06
C PRO A 85 -13.92 9.28 -12.46
N ILE A 86 -12.97 9.71 -13.30
CA ILE A 86 -11.82 8.89 -13.70
C ILE A 86 -10.90 8.69 -12.49
N TRP A 87 -10.66 9.75 -11.72
CA TRP A 87 -9.90 9.68 -10.47
C TRP A 87 -10.53 8.73 -9.45
N ILE A 88 -11.86 8.82 -9.25
CA ILE A 88 -12.62 7.91 -8.37
C ILE A 88 -12.44 6.45 -8.82
N ARG A 89 -12.63 6.18 -10.12
CA ARG A 89 -12.46 4.84 -10.72
C ARG A 89 -11.04 4.30 -10.54
N ASP A 90 -10.04 5.16 -10.74
CA ASP A 90 -8.63 4.75 -10.82
C ASP A 90 -7.90 4.78 -9.49
N ARG A 91 -8.48 5.35 -8.44
CA ARG A 91 -7.85 5.36 -7.11
C ARG A 91 -8.73 4.74 -6.02
N ILE A 92 -10.02 5.08 -5.97
CA ILE A 92 -10.90 4.77 -4.83
C ILE A 92 -11.68 3.45 -5.03
N ALA A 93 -12.21 3.20 -6.22
CA ALA A 93 -13.14 2.10 -6.46
C ALA A 93 -12.50 0.71 -6.31
N LEU A 94 -13.11 -0.17 -5.50
CA LEU A 94 -12.58 -1.51 -5.20
C LEU A 94 -13.22 -2.66 -5.98
N ARG A 95 -14.46 -2.54 -6.46
CA ARG A 95 -15.24 -3.67 -7.01
C ARG A 95 -14.48 -4.51 -8.04
N LYS A 96 -13.85 -3.87 -9.03
CA LYS A 96 -13.07 -4.56 -10.07
C LYS A 96 -11.69 -5.03 -9.60
N ARG A 97 -11.22 -4.55 -8.45
CA ARG A 97 -9.87 -4.81 -7.90
C ARG A 97 -9.85 -5.93 -6.88
N MET A 98 -10.98 -6.20 -6.20
CA MET A 98 -11.05 -7.20 -5.14
C MET A 98 -10.46 -8.56 -5.53
N PRO A 99 -10.77 -9.16 -6.70
CA PRO A 99 -10.17 -10.44 -7.09
C PRO A 99 -8.63 -10.36 -7.20
N GLY A 100 -8.10 -9.26 -7.74
CA GLY A 100 -6.66 -9.04 -7.85
C GLY A 100 -5.99 -8.87 -6.49
N ILE A 101 -6.59 -8.07 -5.59
CA ILE A 101 -6.10 -7.88 -4.22
C ILE A 101 -6.01 -9.22 -3.50
N ILE A 102 -7.07 -10.03 -3.55
CA ILE A 102 -7.12 -11.36 -2.91
C ILE A 102 -6.05 -12.29 -3.51
N ALA A 103 -5.92 -12.30 -4.83
CA ALA A 103 -4.89 -13.09 -5.51
C ALA A 103 -3.48 -12.66 -5.11
N ASP A 104 -3.23 -11.35 -4.95
CA ASP A 104 -1.93 -10.83 -4.54
C ASP A 104 -1.60 -11.19 -3.09
N VAL A 105 -2.56 -11.22 -2.17
CA VAL A 105 -2.34 -11.76 -0.81
C VAL A 105 -1.88 -13.23 -0.86
N ARG A 106 -2.52 -14.05 -1.70
CA ARG A 106 -2.13 -15.45 -1.89
C ARG A 106 -0.71 -15.57 -2.47
N LYS A 107 -0.32 -14.69 -3.40
CA LYS A 107 1.05 -14.64 -3.92
C LYS A 107 2.05 -14.25 -2.83
N VAL A 108 1.73 -13.28 -1.96
CA VAL A 108 2.60 -12.89 -0.84
C VAL A 108 2.87 -14.07 0.10
N ALA A 109 1.86 -14.92 0.35
CA ALA A 109 2.06 -16.14 1.12
C ALA A 109 3.08 -17.10 0.47
N GLN A 110 3.16 -17.14 -0.87
CA GLN A 110 4.09 -18.00 -1.62
C GLN A 110 5.51 -17.45 -1.72
N LEU A 111 5.72 -16.15 -1.46
CA LEU A 111 7.06 -15.57 -1.50
C LEU A 111 7.99 -16.24 -0.48
N PRO A 112 9.30 -16.32 -0.73
CA PRO A 112 10.26 -16.71 0.29
C PRO A 112 10.16 -15.80 1.52
N ASP A 113 10.28 -16.37 2.71
CA ASP A 113 10.35 -15.60 3.94
C ASP A 113 11.80 -15.13 4.17
N PRO A 114 12.08 -13.82 4.14
CA PRO A 114 13.44 -13.33 4.30
C PRO A 114 13.90 -13.36 5.77
N VAL A 115 12.99 -13.52 6.74
CA VAL A 115 13.31 -13.37 8.15
C VAL A 115 14.13 -14.56 8.65
N GLY A 116 15.29 -14.29 9.25
CA GLY A 116 16.19 -15.32 9.78
C GLY A 116 17.20 -15.87 8.77
N GLU A 117 17.11 -15.50 7.48
CA GLU A 117 18.06 -15.89 6.45
C GLU A 117 19.50 -15.49 6.83
N VAL A 118 20.43 -16.45 6.81
CA VAL A 118 21.87 -16.19 6.98
C VAL A 118 22.45 -15.78 5.63
N ILE A 119 22.93 -14.54 5.53
CA ILE A 119 23.49 -13.97 4.30
C ILE A 119 25.03 -13.94 4.30
N GLN A 120 25.65 -14.19 5.46
CA GLN A 120 27.09 -14.34 5.59
C GLN A 120 27.40 -15.27 6.77
N ASP A 121 28.29 -16.24 6.56
CA ASP A 121 28.77 -17.18 7.57
C ASP A 121 30.29 -17.33 7.42
N SER A 122 31.04 -17.04 8.48
CA SER A 122 32.50 -17.16 8.48
C SER A 122 33.00 -17.51 9.87
N THR A 123 34.10 -18.26 9.96
CA THR A 123 34.82 -18.50 11.21
C THR A 123 36.12 -17.69 11.21
N LEU A 124 36.32 -16.88 12.24
CA LEU A 124 37.52 -16.06 12.41
C LEU A 124 38.73 -16.91 12.81
N GLU A 125 39.94 -16.36 12.67
CA GLU A 125 41.20 -17.04 13.01
C GLU A 125 41.26 -17.51 14.48
N ASN A 126 40.56 -16.83 15.37
CA ASN A 126 40.45 -17.19 16.79
C ASN A 126 39.34 -18.21 17.09
N GLY A 127 38.66 -18.76 16.08
CA GLY A 127 37.60 -19.75 16.21
C GLY A 127 36.19 -19.20 16.45
N LEU A 128 35.99 -17.87 16.52
CA LEU A 128 34.66 -17.28 16.64
C LEU A 128 33.87 -17.41 15.34
N ARG A 129 32.63 -17.91 15.44
CA ARG A 129 31.70 -17.96 14.30
C ARG A 129 30.92 -16.64 14.18
N LEU A 130 31.05 -15.98 13.04
CA LEU A 130 30.34 -14.76 12.68
C LEU A 130 29.19 -15.09 11.71
N LEU A 131 27.99 -14.65 12.07
CA LEU A 131 26.79 -14.79 11.24
C LEU A 131 26.16 -13.42 10.99
N LYS A 132 25.85 -13.12 9.73
CA LYS A 132 24.98 -12.00 9.35
C LYS A 132 23.60 -12.56 8.99
N ARG A 133 22.58 -12.14 9.72
CA ARG A 133 21.19 -12.60 9.53
C ARG A 133 20.27 -11.44 9.16
N ARG A 134 19.25 -11.72 8.36
CA ARG A 134 18.14 -10.80 8.12
C ARG A 134 17.18 -10.79 9.30
N THR A 135 16.80 -9.61 9.75
CA THR A 135 15.80 -9.39 10.80
C THR A 135 14.73 -8.42 10.29
N PRO A 136 13.51 -8.44 10.83
CA PRO A 136 12.54 -7.38 10.57
C PRO A 136 13.12 -6.02 10.96
N LEU A 137 12.59 -4.95 10.36
CA LEU A 137 12.91 -3.58 10.75
C LEU A 137 12.31 -3.24 12.12
N GLY A 138 11.12 -3.77 12.40
CA GLY A 138 10.37 -3.53 13.64
C GLY A 138 8.97 -2.98 13.32
N VAL A 139 8.80 -1.68 13.46
CA VAL A 139 7.52 -0.99 13.24
C VAL A 139 7.60 -0.08 12.02
N LEU A 140 6.69 -0.30 11.07
CA LEU A 140 6.51 0.53 9.88
C LEU A 140 5.40 1.55 10.10
N GLY A 141 5.67 2.81 9.81
CA GLY A 141 4.65 3.85 9.70
C GLY A 141 4.39 4.13 8.23
N THR A 142 3.18 3.89 7.74
CA THR A 142 2.89 4.09 6.31
C THR A 142 1.81 5.13 6.10
N ILE A 143 2.08 6.07 5.19
CA ILE A 143 1.20 7.20 4.89
C ILE A 143 0.86 7.12 3.42
N TYR A 144 -0.41 6.99 3.06
CA TYR A 144 -0.80 6.82 1.67
C TYR A 144 -2.05 7.62 1.32
N GLU A 145 -2.22 7.86 0.03
CA GLU A 145 -3.34 8.64 -0.50
C GLU A 145 -4.57 7.76 -0.79
N SER A 146 -5.47 8.24 -1.64
CA SER A 146 -6.80 7.73 -2.01
C SER A 146 -6.85 6.33 -2.65
N ARG A 147 -6.14 5.33 -2.10
CA ARG A 147 -6.05 3.97 -2.65
C ARG A 147 -6.29 2.91 -1.57
N PRO A 148 -7.53 2.44 -1.37
CA PRO A 148 -7.83 1.55 -0.26
C PRO A 148 -7.13 0.18 -0.34
N ASN A 149 -6.81 -0.29 -1.55
CA ASN A 149 -6.07 -1.54 -1.75
C ASN A 149 -4.69 -1.53 -1.06
N VAL A 150 -4.07 -0.35 -0.95
CA VAL A 150 -2.75 -0.18 -0.33
C VAL A 150 -2.76 -0.61 1.15
N THR A 151 -3.90 -0.51 1.84
CA THR A 151 -4.10 -1.04 3.19
C THR A 151 -3.75 -2.52 3.27
N VAL A 152 -4.26 -3.32 2.32
CA VAL A 152 -4.05 -4.77 2.28
C VAL A 152 -2.62 -5.09 1.83
N ASP A 153 -2.15 -4.41 0.78
CA ASP A 153 -0.83 -4.64 0.20
C ASP A 153 0.29 -4.43 1.24
N ILE A 154 0.23 -3.30 1.97
CA ILE A 154 1.22 -2.97 3.01
C ILE A 154 1.11 -3.95 4.18
N SER A 155 -0.11 -4.22 4.67
CA SER A 155 -0.32 -5.06 5.84
C SER A 155 0.17 -6.49 5.62
N THR A 156 -0.08 -7.05 4.43
CA THR A 156 0.29 -8.44 4.11
C THR A 156 1.80 -8.58 3.91
N LEU A 157 2.46 -7.61 3.28
CA LEU A 157 3.92 -7.56 3.18
C LEU A 157 4.58 -7.34 4.55
N ALA A 158 4.03 -6.46 5.39
CA ALA A 158 4.51 -6.23 6.76
C ALA A 158 4.43 -7.53 7.58
N LEU A 159 3.27 -8.22 7.54
CA LEU A 159 3.10 -9.51 8.20
C LEU A 159 4.10 -10.54 7.69
N LYS A 160 4.25 -10.71 6.36
CA LYS A 160 5.19 -11.66 5.76
C LYS A 160 6.62 -11.43 6.25
N THR A 161 7.01 -10.17 6.39
CA THR A 161 8.35 -9.75 6.81
C THR A 161 8.49 -9.54 8.31
N SER A 162 7.53 -10.00 9.12
CA SER A 162 7.53 -9.90 10.59
C SER A 162 7.63 -8.46 11.14
N ASN A 163 7.04 -7.49 10.44
CA ASN A 163 6.96 -6.10 10.90
C ASN A 163 5.54 -5.78 11.39
N ALA A 164 5.44 -5.00 12.46
CA ALA A 164 4.19 -4.34 12.82
C ALA A 164 3.99 -3.11 11.93
N VAL A 165 2.74 -2.70 11.72
CA VAL A 165 2.44 -1.52 10.89
C VAL A 165 1.39 -0.60 11.49
N ILE A 166 1.65 0.70 11.43
CA ILE A 166 0.70 1.77 11.68
C ILE A 166 0.37 2.44 10.33
N LEU A 167 -0.89 2.37 9.94
CA LEU A 167 -1.40 2.82 8.65
C LEU A 167 -2.11 4.17 8.80
N ARG A 168 -1.87 5.06 7.84
CA ARG A 168 -2.66 6.29 7.67
C ARG A 168 -2.95 6.49 6.19
N GLY A 169 -4.22 6.33 5.81
CA GLY A 169 -4.69 6.60 4.45
C GLY A 169 -5.22 8.02 4.24
N GLY A 170 -5.67 8.29 3.00
CA GLY A 170 -6.42 9.50 2.67
C GLY A 170 -7.77 9.57 3.40
N SER A 171 -8.24 10.78 3.69
CA SER A 171 -9.53 10.97 4.38
C SER A 171 -10.74 10.64 3.49
N ASP A 172 -10.55 10.58 2.18
CA ASP A 172 -11.52 10.22 1.15
C ASP A 172 -11.72 8.70 1.00
N VAL A 173 -10.90 7.89 1.66
CA VAL A 173 -10.98 6.41 1.66
C VAL A 173 -11.09 5.83 3.07
N LEU A 174 -11.48 6.67 4.03
CA LEU A 174 -11.44 6.33 5.45
C LEU A 174 -12.35 5.13 5.78
N LYS A 175 -13.58 5.07 5.25
CA LYS A 175 -14.51 3.98 5.59
C LYS A 175 -14.03 2.65 5.01
N SER A 176 -13.53 2.69 3.78
CA SER A 176 -12.92 1.54 3.10
C SER A 176 -11.75 1.00 3.92
N ASN A 177 -10.82 1.87 4.33
CA ASN A 177 -9.63 1.45 5.08
C ASN A 177 -9.96 0.91 6.46
N LEU A 178 -10.93 1.51 7.17
CA LEU A 178 -11.39 1.00 8.46
C LEU A 178 -11.99 -0.40 8.33
N LYS A 179 -12.87 -0.64 7.35
CA LYS A 179 -13.46 -1.97 7.13
C LYS A 179 -12.40 -2.99 6.69
N LEU A 180 -11.46 -2.61 5.82
CA LEU A 180 -10.33 -3.48 5.46
C LEU A 180 -9.47 -3.82 6.69
N THR A 181 -9.11 -2.83 7.50
CA THR A 181 -8.31 -3.03 8.72
C THR A 181 -9.02 -3.92 9.71
N GLU A 182 -10.34 -3.74 9.91
CA GLU A 182 -11.18 -4.58 10.77
C GLU A 182 -11.13 -6.05 10.34
N VAL A 183 -11.25 -6.33 9.03
CA VAL A 183 -11.15 -7.70 8.48
C VAL A 183 -9.77 -8.29 8.77
N LEU A 184 -8.70 -7.53 8.52
CA LEU A 184 -7.32 -7.98 8.74
C LEU A 184 -7.05 -8.27 10.22
N GLN A 185 -7.44 -7.36 11.12
CA GLN A 185 -7.27 -7.52 12.56
C GLN A 185 -8.07 -8.71 13.11
N GLY A 186 -9.30 -8.93 12.61
CA GLY A 186 -10.12 -10.07 13.00
C GLY A 186 -9.43 -11.40 12.71
N VAL A 187 -8.89 -11.56 11.49
CA VAL A 187 -8.15 -12.78 11.11
C VAL A 187 -6.89 -12.95 11.96
N LEU A 188 -6.12 -11.88 12.18
CA LEU A 188 -4.93 -11.95 13.02
C LEU A 188 -5.25 -12.39 14.44
N ALA A 189 -6.31 -11.87 15.04
CA ALA A 189 -6.75 -12.27 16.37
C ALA A 189 -7.13 -13.75 16.44
N GLU A 190 -7.87 -14.27 15.44
CA GLU A 190 -8.23 -15.69 15.34
C GLU A 190 -7.00 -16.61 15.20
N HIS A 191 -5.91 -16.09 14.63
CA HIS A 191 -4.64 -16.82 14.46
C HIS A 191 -3.64 -16.55 15.59
N GLY A 192 -4.04 -15.88 16.67
CA GLY A 192 -3.20 -15.63 17.84
C GLY A 192 -2.10 -14.58 17.63
N PHE A 193 -2.21 -13.74 16.60
CA PHE A 193 -1.29 -12.62 16.37
C PHE A 193 -1.62 -11.44 17.29
N PRO A 194 -0.61 -10.65 17.69
CA PRO A 194 -0.80 -9.55 18.63
C PRO A 194 -1.65 -8.43 18.00
N PRO A 195 -2.53 -7.76 18.78
CA PRO A 195 -3.44 -6.73 18.26
C PRO A 195 -2.72 -5.51 17.67
N GLY A 196 -1.48 -5.24 18.08
CA GLY A 196 -0.66 -4.15 17.55
C GLY A 196 0.00 -4.44 16.20
N ALA A 197 -0.18 -5.65 15.63
CA ALA A 197 0.48 -6.05 14.38
C ALA A 197 0.07 -5.20 13.19
N ILE A 198 -1.23 -4.89 13.07
CA ILE A 198 -1.78 -4.00 12.05
C ILE A 198 -2.67 -2.99 12.77
N GLN A 199 -2.36 -1.71 12.62
CA GLN A 199 -3.13 -0.63 13.22
C GLN A 199 -3.44 0.45 12.18
N TYR A 200 -4.56 1.14 12.33
CA TYR A 200 -4.96 2.24 11.44
C TYR A 200 -5.36 3.46 12.26
N ILE A 201 -4.86 4.64 11.86
CA ILE A 201 -5.26 5.91 12.48
C ILE A 201 -6.67 6.27 12.01
N SER A 202 -7.67 6.07 12.87
CA SER A 202 -9.09 6.20 12.54
C SER A 202 -9.61 7.63 12.36
N SER A 203 -8.74 8.64 12.49
CA SER A 203 -9.10 10.05 12.31
C SER A 203 -8.64 10.61 10.97
N ALA A 204 -9.49 11.44 10.37
CA ALA A 204 -9.19 12.19 9.14
C ALA A 204 -8.26 13.40 9.37
N ASP A 205 -7.98 13.77 10.62
CA ASP A 205 -7.17 14.93 10.96
C ASP A 205 -5.73 14.77 10.47
N ARG A 206 -5.25 15.76 9.71
CA ARG A 206 -3.89 15.78 9.17
C ARG A 206 -2.82 15.92 10.24
N ARG A 207 -3.15 16.41 11.44
CA ARG A 207 -2.19 16.53 12.55
C ARG A 207 -1.52 15.19 12.88
N TYR A 208 -2.25 14.09 12.75
CA TYR A 208 -1.74 12.76 13.05
C TYR A 208 -0.64 12.31 12.09
N VAL A 209 -0.59 12.86 10.87
CA VAL A 209 0.56 12.62 9.98
C VAL A 209 1.80 13.26 10.59
N SER A 210 1.74 14.55 10.91
CA SER A 210 2.86 15.30 11.47
C SER A 210 3.33 14.74 12.82
N GLU A 211 2.40 14.27 13.65
CA GLU A 211 2.73 13.60 14.91
C GLU A 211 3.39 12.24 14.66
N MET A 212 2.83 11.39 13.77
CA MET A 212 3.39 10.08 13.44
C MET A 212 4.81 10.17 12.90
N LEU A 213 5.11 11.18 12.08
CA LEU A 213 6.46 11.43 11.54
C LEU A 213 7.52 11.74 12.61
N ARG A 214 7.10 12.01 13.85
CA ARG A 214 7.97 12.33 15.00
C ARG A 214 8.02 11.22 16.07
N LEU A 215 7.35 10.09 15.85
CA LEU A 215 7.31 8.96 16.80
C LEU A 215 8.53 8.03 16.69
N TYR A 216 9.74 8.58 16.64
CA TYR A 216 10.98 7.81 16.47
C TYR A 216 11.27 6.82 17.61
N GLU A 217 10.67 7.02 18.78
CA GLU A 217 10.73 6.07 19.89
C GLU A 217 10.03 4.73 19.54
N TYR A 218 9.04 4.77 18.64
CA TYR A 218 8.14 3.64 18.37
C TYR A 218 8.20 3.13 16.93
N ILE A 219 8.44 4.00 15.96
CA ILE A 219 8.42 3.68 14.52
C ILE A 219 9.85 3.70 13.97
N ASP A 220 10.24 2.61 13.33
CA ASP A 220 11.61 2.41 12.81
C ASP A 220 11.76 2.90 11.36
N MET A 221 10.67 2.97 10.60
CA MET A 221 10.69 3.38 9.19
C MET A 221 9.38 4.01 8.73
N ILE A 222 9.46 5.11 7.98
CA ILE A 222 8.31 5.72 7.31
C ILE A 222 8.29 5.37 5.82
N ILE A 223 7.13 4.97 5.32
CA ILE A 223 6.93 4.65 3.89
C ILE A 223 5.73 5.46 3.36
N PRO A 224 5.96 6.61 2.70
CA PRO A 224 4.91 7.33 2.03
C PRO A 224 4.59 6.70 0.67
N ARG A 225 3.29 6.57 0.35
CA ARG A 225 2.79 6.10 -0.95
C ARG A 225 1.79 7.10 -1.51
N GLY A 226 2.28 8.04 -2.29
CA GLY A 226 1.48 9.11 -2.86
C GLY A 226 2.21 9.86 -3.96
N GLY A 227 1.81 11.10 -4.21
CA GLY A 227 2.52 11.99 -5.10
C GLY A 227 3.82 12.54 -4.49
N ASN A 228 4.60 13.23 -5.31
CA ASN A 228 5.87 13.85 -4.90
C ASN A 228 5.72 14.82 -3.71
N GLY A 229 4.58 15.51 -3.60
CA GLY A 229 4.29 16.38 -2.47
C GLY A 229 4.28 15.64 -1.13
N LEU A 230 3.68 14.44 -1.07
CA LEU A 230 3.68 13.62 0.14
C LEU A 230 5.08 13.08 0.45
N HIS A 231 5.83 12.65 -0.58
CA HIS A 231 7.20 12.17 -0.41
C HIS A 231 8.10 13.28 0.17
N ASN A 232 8.05 14.49 -0.40
CA ASN A 232 8.81 15.64 0.09
C ASN A 232 8.39 16.03 1.50
N PHE A 233 7.10 16.10 1.78
CA PHE A 233 6.60 16.40 3.12
C PHE A 233 7.15 15.43 4.16
N CYS A 234 7.10 14.12 3.90
CA CYS A 234 7.63 13.13 4.84
C CYS A 234 9.15 13.24 5.00
N ARG A 235 9.90 13.40 3.89
CA ARG A 235 11.36 13.55 3.90
C ARG A 235 11.82 14.78 4.69
N GLU A 236 11.08 15.88 4.60
CA GLU A 236 11.45 17.15 5.21
C GLU A 236 11.01 17.29 6.68
N ASN A 237 9.98 16.54 7.09
CA ASN A 237 9.36 16.72 8.41
C ASN A 237 9.55 15.52 9.36
N SER A 238 10.08 14.39 8.89
CA SER A 238 10.24 13.20 9.72
C SER A 238 11.55 13.17 10.49
N SER A 239 11.45 12.78 11.77
CA SER A 239 12.62 12.39 12.58
C SER A 239 12.95 10.90 12.45
N ILE A 240 12.23 10.17 11.61
CA ILE A 240 12.35 8.73 11.37
C ILE A 240 12.90 8.54 9.95
N PRO A 241 13.75 7.54 9.67
CA PRO A 241 14.16 7.22 8.31
C PRO A 241 12.95 7.04 7.38
N VAL A 242 13.04 7.60 6.16
CA VAL A 242 11.96 7.56 5.17
C VAL A 242 12.42 6.82 3.93
N ILE A 243 11.69 5.78 3.52
CA ILE A 243 11.88 5.11 2.21
C ILE A 243 10.89 5.70 1.22
N THR A 244 11.38 6.51 0.29
CA THR A 244 10.59 7.04 -0.82
C THR A 244 11.02 6.42 -2.15
N GLY A 245 10.10 6.32 -3.10
CA GLY A 245 10.46 6.11 -4.50
C GLY A 245 11.16 7.33 -5.10
N GLY A 246 11.82 7.15 -6.24
CA GLY A 246 12.38 8.23 -7.04
C GLY A 246 11.33 8.95 -7.89
N ILE A 247 11.75 10.05 -8.54
CA ILE A 247 10.96 10.72 -9.57
C ILE A 247 11.01 9.85 -10.84
N GLY A 248 9.84 9.58 -11.40
CA GLY A 248 9.65 8.71 -12.55
C GLY A 248 9.87 9.38 -13.91
N VAL A 249 11.06 9.95 -14.17
CA VAL A 249 11.41 10.42 -15.53
C VAL A 249 12.17 9.31 -16.25
N CYS A 250 11.43 8.36 -16.80
CA CYS A 250 12.02 7.21 -17.46
C CYS A 250 12.39 7.52 -18.91
N HIS A 251 13.61 7.13 -19.28
CA HIS A 251 14.15 7.30 -20.62
C HIS A 251 14.23 5.94 -21.32
N ILE A 252 13.89 5.90 -22.61
CA ILE A 252 14.27 4.80 -23.50
C ILE A 252 15.23 5.36 -24.53
N PHE A 253 16.37 4.70 -24.72
CA PHE A 253 17.33 5.00 -25.78
C PHE A 253 17.28 3.92 -26.86
N VAL A 254 17.06 4.33 -28.10
CA VAL A 254 17.11 3.45 -29.29
C VAL A 254 18.43 3.67 -30.00
N ASP A 255 19.30 2.67 -29.90
CA ASP A 255 20.64 2.68 -30.47
C ASP A 255 20.64 2.45 -32.00
N ALA A 256 21.75 2.80 -32.66
CA ALA A 256 21.95 2.57 -34.09
C ALA A 256 21.79 1.11 -34.51
N CYS A 257 22.13 0.15 -33.64
CA CYS A 257 22.00 -1.28 -33.94
C CYS A 257 20.65 -1.89 -33.52
N ALA A 258 19.68 -1.08 -33.11
CA ALA A 258 18.39 -1.57 -32.64
C ALA A 258 17.54 -2.12 -33.80
N ASP A 259 16.83 -3.22 -33.53
CA ASP A 259 15.78 -3.73 -34.40
C ASP A 259 14.53 -2.84 -34.24
N LEU A 260 14.28 -1.99 -35.24
CA LEU A 260 13.24 -0.96 -35.17
C LEU A 260 11.82 -1.55 -35.12
N ASP A 261 11.61 -2.71 -35.73
CA ASP A 261 10.32 -3.41 -35.70
C ASP A 261 10.01 -3.96 -34.31
N LYS A 262 11.03 -4.37 -33.56
CA LYS A 262 10.89 -4.76 -32.15
C LYS A 262 10.83 -3.57 -31.20
N ALA A 263 11.51 -2.47 -31.53
CA ALA A 263 11.52 -1.27 -30.69
C ALA A 263 10.14 -0.61 -30.62
N LEU A 264 9.42 -0.51 -31.74
CA LEU A 264 8.17 0.26 -31.80
C LEU A 264 7.06 -0.26 -30.85
N PRO A 265 6.78 -1.58 -30.74
CA PRO A 265 5.84 -2.10 -29.75
C PRO A 265 6.27 -1.85 -28.30
N LEU A 266 7.58 -1.86 -28.02
CA LEU A 266 8.11 -1.56 -26.69
C LEU A 266 7.90 -0.10 -26.32
N LEU A 267 8.17 0.82 -27.25
CA LEU A 267 7.91 2.26 -27.06
C LEU A 267 6.43 2.54 -26.84
N ASN A 268 5.56 1.90 -27.62
CA ASN A 268 4.11 2.00 -27.43
C ASN A 268 3.72 1.53 -26.03
N ASN A 269 4.07 0.29 -25.67
CA ASN A 269 3.75 -0.26 -24.35
C ASN A 269 4.27 0.61 -23.20
N ALA A 270 5.52 1.06 -23.30
CA ALA A 270 6.17 1.85 -22.27
C ALA A 270 5.48 3.21 -22.03
N LYS A 271 4.84 3.82 -23.03
CA LYS A 271 4.11 5.09 -22.86
C LYS A 271 2.63 4.90 -22.57
N THR A 272 1.95 4.01 -23.29
CA THR A 272 0.48 4.02 -23.38
C THR A 272 -0.21 3.02 -22.45
N GLN A 273 0.50 2.01 -21.94
CA GLN A 273 -0.12 0.99 -21.08
C GLN A 273 -0.74 1.61 -19.82
N ARG A 274 0.01 2.46 -19.11
CA ARG A 274 -0.44 3.20 -17.92
C ARG A 274 0.34 4.52 -17.83
N PRO A 275 -0.08 5.59 -18.52
CA PRO A 275 0.68 6.85 -18.56
C PRO A 275 0.88 7.50 -17.17
N ALA A 276 -0.01 7.23 -16.21
CA ALA A 276 0.02 7.85 -14.88
C ALA A 276 0.95 7.16 -13.85
N VAL A 277 1.66 6.09 -14.21
CA VAL A 277 2.61 5.42 -13.28
C VAL A 277 4.04 5.92 -13.47
N CYS A 278 4.83 5.89 -12.40
CA CYS A 278 6.18 6.47 -12.38
C CYS A 278 7.23 5.71 -13.22
N ASN A 279 6.88 4.58 -13.83
CA ASN A 279 7.78 3.84 -14.73
C ASN A 279 7.36 3.95 -16.21
N SER A 280 6.36 4.79 -16.53
CA SER A 280 6.01 5.13 -17.90
C SER A 280 7.17 5.88 -18.57
N MET A 281 7.40 5.62 -19.86
CA MET A 281 8.38 6.38 -20.64
C MET A 281 7.97 7.84 -20.71
N GLU A 282 8.89 8.75 -20.36
CA GLU A 282 8.69 10.19 -20.52
C GLU A 282 9.63 10.80 -21.56
N THR A 283 10.77 10.16 -21.83
CA THR A 283 11.73 10.67 -22.81
C THR A 283 12.21 9.54 -23.72
N LEU A 284 12.04 9.74 -25.02
CA LEU A 284 12.63 8.89 -26.05
C LEU A 284 13.90 9.56 -26.58
N LEU A 285 15.02 8.85 -26.48
CA LEU A 285 16.29 9.21 -27.09
C LEU A 285 16.53 8.30 -28.29
N VAL A 286 16.83 8.85 -29.45
CA VAL A 286 17.05 8.08 -30.68
C VAL A 286 18.43 8.42 -31.24
N HIS A 287 19.19 7.39 -31.59
CA HIS A 287 20.47 7.58 -32.27
C HIS A 287 20.24 8.15 -33.67
N GLU A 288 21.04 9.15 -34.09
CA GLU A 288 20.87 9.88 -35.35
C GLU A 288 20.77 8.97 -36.58
N ALA A 289 21.58 7.91 -36.62
CA ALA A 289 21.62 6.92 -37.71
C ALA A 289 20.28 6.21 -37.98
N VAL A 290 19.35 6.16 -37.03
CA VAL A 290 18.03 5.51 -37.18
C VAL A 290 16.87 6.49 -36.98
N ALA A 291 17.15 7.77 -36.74
CA ALA A 291 16.15 8.77 -36.39
C ALA A 291 15.17 9.05 -37.55
N GLU A 292 15.69 9.21 -38.77
CA GLU A 292 14.87 9.48 -39.96
C GLU A 292 13.86 8.36 -40.25
N GLU A 293 14.22 7.11 -39.96
CA GLU A 293 13.33 5.96 -40.14
C GLU A 293 12.36 5.79 -38.96
N LEU A 294 12.86 5.88 -37.73
CA LEU A 294 12.09 5.52 -36.55
C LEU A 294 11.10 6.61 -36.13
N LEU A 295 11.50 7.88 -36.14
CA LEU A 295 10.69 8.97 -35.58
C LEU A 295 9.31 9.10 -36.26
N PRO A 296 9.19 9.04 -37.59
CA PRO A 296 7.87 9.06 -38.23
C PRO A 296 6.98 7.92 -37.76
N ARG A 297 7.52 6.70 -37.67
CA ARG A 297 6.78 5.51 -37.20
C ARG A 297 6.31 5.65 -35.75
N VAL A 298 7.12 6.27 -34.90
CA VAL A 298 6.79 6.55 -33.50
C VAL A 298 5.65 7.57 -33.42
N VAL A 299 5.73 8.66 -34.20
CA VAL A 299 4.68 9.69 -34.25
C VAL A 299 3.36 9.10 -34.72
N ASP A 300 3.38 8.25 -35.75
CA ASP A 300 2.17 7.61 -36.26
C ASP A 300 1.51 6.71 -35.19
N VAL A 301 2.29 5.84 -34.54
CA VAL A 301 1.75 4.87 -33.58
C VAL A 301 1.30 5.53 -32.28
N LEU A 302 2.16 6.33 -31.65
CA LEU A 302 1.84 6.96 -30.37
C LEU A 302 0.88 8.15 -30.54
N GLY A 303 0.96 8.87 -31.66
CA GLY A 303 0.03 9.97 -31.97
C GLY A 303 -1.41 9.48 -32.14
N ALA A 304 -1.61 8.30 -32.73
CA ALA A 304 -2.92 7.67 -32.81
C ALA A 304 -3.53 7.32 -31.43
N GLU A 305 -2.69 7.13 -30.42
CA GLU A 305 -3.07 6.89 -29.01
C GLU A 305 -3.24 8.21 -28.21
N GLY A 306 -3.13 9.36 -28.88
CA GLY A 306 -3.30 10.69 -28.27
C GLY A 306 -2.09 11.19 -27.49
N VAL A 307 -0.89 10.64 -27.76
CA VAL A 307 0.35 11.11 -27.12
C VAL A 307 0.78 12.45 -27.73
N GLU A 308 1.05 13.42 -26.86
CA GLU A 308 1.66 14.69 -27.24
C GLU A 308 3.19 14.57 -27.26
N PHE A 309 3.82 15.14 -28.29
CA PHE A 309 5.27 15.09 -28.48
C PHE A 309 5.90 16.47 -28.26
N HIS A 310 6.98 16.50 -27.49
CA HIS A 310 7.84 17.67 -27.33
C HIS A 310 9.22 17.35 -27.91
N ALA A 311 9.48 17.82 -29.13
CA ALA A 311 10.73 17.57 -29.85
C ALA A 311 11.75 18.69 -29.62
N GLY A 312 13.02 18.31 -29.46
CA GLY A 312 14.14 19.25 -29.49
C GLY A 312 14.47 19.65 -30.93
N SER A 313 15.30 20.67 -31.13
CA SER A 313 15.64 21.21 -32.47
C SER A 313 16.34 20.25 -33.44
N ARG A 314 16.80 19.09 -32.96
CA ARG A 314 17.47 18.06 -33.76
C ARG A 314 16.56 16.88 -34.13
N ALA A 315 15.31 16.90 -33.66
CA ALA A 315 14.32 15.84 -33.85
C ALA A 315 13.22 16.30 -34.81
#